data_AF-A0A0D0ABK7-F1
#
_entry.id   AF-A0A0D0ABK7-F1
#
_cell.length_a   1.000
_cell.length_b   1.000
_cell.length_c   1.000
_cell.angle_alpha   90.00
_cell.angle_beta   90.00
_cell.angle_gamma   90.00
#
_symmetry.space_group_name_H-M   'P 1'
#
loop_
_entity.id
_entity.type
_entity.pdbx_description
1 polymer ?
#
loop_
_entity_poly.entity_id
_entity_poly.type
_entity_poly.pdbx_seq_one_letter_code
_entity_poly.pdbx_strand_id
1 'polypeptide(L)'
;MLLTCHVAPSVRTSFTADEDTLLMKYIATYNPTKKNRSGNALYKCLEANASFSHADNKWNWSRTHSWQSWQNRYRKNMEEFDRKILKYQKKKGIE
;
A
#
# COMPACT_ATOMS: atom_id res chain seq x y z
N MET A 1 10.86 -35.81 -10.26
CA MET A 1 10.53 -35.21 -8.95
C MET A 1 9.77 -33.92 -9.24
N LEU A 2 8.43 -33.98 -9.31
CA LEU A 2 7.61 -32.80 -9.60
C LEU A 2 7.28 -32.12 -8.26
N LEU A 3 7.87 -30.95 -8.00
CA LEU A 3 7.47 -30.12 -6.87
C LEU A 3 6.08 -29.55 -7.18
N THR A 4 5.05 -30.07 -6.51
CA THR A 4 3.74 -29.42 -6.45
C THR A 4 3.83 -28.28 -5.44
N CYS A 5 3.88 -27.04 -5.95
CA CYS A 5 3.72 -25.84 -5.13
C CYS A 5 2.32 -25.87 -4.50
N HIS A 6 2.23 -26.29 -3.24
CA HIS A 6 1.02 -26.17 -2.46
C HIS A 6 0.80 -24.69 -2.14
N VAL A 7 -0.08 -24.03 -2.91
CA VAL A 7 -0.62 -22.72 -2.54
C VAL A 7 -1.54 -22.95 -1.34
N ALA A 8 -1.04 -22.67 -0.13
CA ALA A 8 -1.88 -22.62 1.05
C ALA A 8 -3.05 -21.65 0.80
N PRO A 9 -4.28 -21.97 1.22
CA PRO A 9 -5.41 -21.04 1.07
C PRO A 9 -5.05 -19.72 1.75
N SER A 10 -5.07 -18.63 0.97
CA SER A 10 -4.84 -17.28 1.48
C SER A 10 -5.90 -16.99 2.55
N VAL A 11 -5.47 -16.97 3.81
CA VAL A 11 -6.27 -16.42 4.90
C VAL A 11 -6.58 -14.97 4.50
N ARG A 12 -7.86 -14.62 4.40
CA ARG A 12 -8.27 -13.24 4.16
C ARG A 12 -7.96 -12.42 5.40
N THR A 13 -6.77 -11.82 5.43
CA THR A 13 -6.40 -10.87 6.47
C THR A 13 -7.27 -9.63 6.35
N SER A 14 -7.81 -9.13 7.46
CA SER A 14 -8.54 -7.86 7.49
C SER A 14 -7.56 -6.69 7.53
N PHE A 15 -7.94 -5.56 6.94
CA PHE A 15 -7.15 -4.33 7.06
C PHE A 15 -7.34 -3.71 8.44
N THR A 16 -6.23 -3.28 9.03
CA THR A 16 -6.21 -2.52 10.30
C THR A 16 -6.20 -1.01 10.03
N ALA A 17 -6.55 -0.21 11.04
CA ALA A 17 -6.47 1.25 10.95
C ALA A 17 -5.03 1.77 10.81
N ASP A 18 -4.05 1.03 11.36
CA ASP A 18 -2.63 1.34 11.23
C ASP A 18 -2.13 1.09 9.81
N GLU A 19 -2.57 -0.01 9.19
CA GLU A 19 -2.31 -0.31 7.78
C GLU A 19 -2.88 0.77 6.85
N ASP A 20 -4.10 1.25 7.10
CA ASP A 20 -4.67 2.38 6.35
C ASP A 20 -3.83 3.65 6.52
N THR A 21 -3.37 3.90 7.75
CA THR A 21 -2.50 5.03 8.08
C THR A 21 -1.14 4.93 7.38
N LEU A 22 -0.59 3.73 7.23
CA LEU A 22 0.66 3.51 6.53
C LEU A 22 0.48 3.64 5.02
N LEU A 23 -0.61 3.08 4.47
CA LEU A 23 -0.96 3.22 3.06
C LEU A 23 -1.17 4.68 2.67
N MET A 24 -1.93 5.46 3.45
CA MET A 24 -2.14 6.87 3.11
C MET A 24 -0.83 7.68 3.15
N LYS A 25 0.07 7.41 4.11
CA LYS A 25 1.39 8.06 4.16
C LYS A 25 2.24 7.69 2.95
N TYR A 26 2.21 6.43 2.55
CA TYR A 26 2.90 5.96 1.34
C TYR A 26 2.39 6.70 0.10
N ILE A 27 1.08 6.71 -0.13
CA ILE A 27 0.49 7.39 -1.30
C ILE A 27 0.83 8.89 -1.27
N ALA A 28 0.73 9.54 -0.11
CA ALA A 28 1.05 10.96 0.04
C ALA A 28 2.50 11.30 -0.35
N THR A 29 3.45 10.42 -0.05
CA THR A 29 4.88 10.62 -0.32
C THR A 29 5.27 10.24 -1.74
N TYR A 30 4.75 9.13 -2.27
CA TYR A 30 5.20 8.56 -3.55
C TYR A 30 4.28 8.85 -4.74
N ASN A 31 3.08 9.39 -4.49
CA ASN A 31 2.18 9.91 -5.51
C ASN A 31 1.51 11.20 -5.02
N PRO A 32 2.29 12.31 -4.89
CA PRO A 32 1.83 13.51 -4.22
C PRO A 32 0.62 14.14 -4.92
N THR A 33 0.61 14.15 -6.25
CA THR A 33 -0.58 14.58 -7.00
C THR A 33 -1.75 13.60 -6.82
N LYS A 34 -2.99 14.08 -6.89
CA LYS A 34 -4.18 13.20 -6.86
C LYS A 34 -4.27 12.31 -8.11
N LYS A 35 -3.65 12.73 -9.21
CA LYS A 35 -3.69 12.03 -10.49
C LYS A 35 -3.11 10.62 -10.34
N ASN A 36 -3.79 9.64 -10.92
CA ASN A 36 -3.35 8.24 -11.00
C ASN A 36 -3.10 7.50 -9.67
N ARG A 37 -3.64 7.97 -8.52
CA ARG A 37 -3.57 7.21 -7.24
C ARG A 37 -4.25 5.84 -7.28
N SER A 38 -5.13 5.60 -8.25
CA SER A 38 -5.76 4.29 -8.51
C SER A 38 -4.98 3.41 -9.49
N GLY A 39 -3.90 3.90 -10.10
CA GLY A 39 -3.07 3.16 -11.04
C GLY A 39 -2.26 2.05 -10.35
N ASN A 40 -1.98 0.97 -11.07
CA ASN A 40 -1.32 -0.21 -10.48
C ASN A 40 0.18 0.01 -10.18
N ALA A 41 0.84 0.95 -10.87
CA ALA A 41 2.29 1.17 -10.75
C ALA A 41 2.70 1.48 -9.30
N LEU A 42 1.96 2.38 -8.64
CA LEU A 42 2.21 2.76 -7.24
C LEU A 42 2.20 1.56 -6.29
N TYR A 43 1.24 0.66 -6.44
CA TYR A 43 1.06 -0.49 -5.55
C TYR A 43 2.04 -1.63 -5.89
N LYS A 44 2.39 -1.80 -7.17
CA LYS A 44 3.47 -2.73 -7.57
C LYS A 44 4.82 -2.28 -7.01
N CYS A 45 5.09 -0.97 -7.03
CA CYS A 45 6.29 -0.43 -6.38
C CYS A 45 6.29 -0.66 -4.87
N LEU A 46 5.13 -0.55 -4.20
CA LEU A 46 5.01 -0.86 -2.76
C LEU A 46 5.41 -2.31 -2.47
N GLU A 47 4.89 -3.27 -3.23
CA GLU A 47 5.19 -4.70 -3.06
C GLU A 47 6.65 -5.04 -3.40
N ALA A 48 7.20 -4.45 -4.46
CA ALA A 48 8.60 -4.59 -4.82
C ALA A 48 9.52 -4.04 -3.71
N ASN A 49 9.24 -2.84 -3.20
CA ASN A 49 10.00 -2.23 -2.12
C ASN A 49 9.98 -3.07 -0.85
N ALA A 50 8.85 -3.71 -0.54
CA ALA A 50 8.76 -4.66 0.56
C ALA A 50 9.69 -5.84 0.34
N SER A 51 9.75 -6.38 -0.88
CA SER A 51 10.50 -7.58 -1.22
C SER A 51 12.02 -7.39 -1.21
N PHE A 52 12.53 -6.23 -1.65
CA PHE A 52 13.97 -6.00 -1.83
C PHE A 52 14.67 -5.25 -0.68
N SER A 53 13.92 -4.53 0.17
CA SER A 53 14.51 -3.71 1.24
C SER A 53 14.72 -4.53 2.52
N HIS A 54 15.89 -5.15 2.66
CA HIS A 54 16.29 -5.86 3.89
C HIS A 54 16.91 -4.94 4.95
N ALA A 55 17.42 -3.76 4.58
CA ALA A 55 18.23 -2.92 5.47
C ALA A 55 17.40 -2.10 6.48
N ASP A 56 16.22 -1.58 6.07
CA ASP A 56 15.49 -0.59 6.89
C ASP A 56 14.12 -1.05 7.37
N ASN A 57 13.65 -2.24 6.96
CA ASN A 57 12.32 -2.82 7.30
C ASN A 57 11.12 -1.87 7.06
N LYS A 58 11.32 -0.76 6.34
CA LYS A 58 10.39 0.36 6.18
C LYS A 58 9.05 -0.06 5.59
N TRP A 59 9.06 -1.10 4.77
CA TRP A 59 7.92 -1.59 3.99
C TRP A 59 7.38 -2.95 4.44
N ASN A 60 7.86 -3.50 5.56
CA ASN A 60 7.44 -4.84 5.99
C ASN A 60 5.93 -4.92 6.25
N TRP A 61 5.31 -3.83 6.69
CA TRP A 61 3.87 -3.75 6.90
C TRP A 61 3.07 -4.03 5.62
N SER A 62 3.61 -3.75 4.42
CA SER A 62 2.85 -3.96 3.18
C SER A 62 2.86 -5.41 2.71
N ARG A 63 3.60 -6.31 3.37
CA ARG A 63 3.66 -7.75 3.03
C ARG A 63 2.40 -8.51 3.44
N THR A 64 1.56 -7.93 4.29
CA THR A 64 0.32 -8.55 4.79
C THR A 64 -0.77 -8.67 3.71
N HIS A 65 -0.69 -7.87 2.66
CA HIS A 65 -1.63 -7.86 1.54
C HIS A 65 -0.90 -7.70 0.21
N SER A 66 -1.42 -8.28 -0.87
CA SER A 66 -0.85 -8.08 -2.22
C SER A 66 -1.08 -6.66 -2.75
N TRP A 67 -0.33 -6.27 -3.78
CA TRP A 67 -0.54 -4.97 -4.43
C TRP A 67 -1.98 -4.76 -4.93
N GLN A 68 -2.66 -5.81 -5.42
CA GLN A 68 -4.06 -5.70 -5.85
C GLN A 68 -4.99 -5.41 -4.67
N SER A 69 -4.75 -6.03 -3.52
CA SER A 69 -5.52 -5.82 -2.31
C SER A 69 -5.35 -4.40 -1.78
N TRP A 70 -4.11 -3.87 -1.76
CA TRP A 70 -3.86 -2.47 -1.40
C TRP A 70 -4.50 -1.48 -2.37
N GLN A 71 -4.41 -1.73 -3.68
CA GLN A 71 -5.06 -0.91 -4.70
C GLN A 71 -6.58 -0.88 -4.49
N ASN A 72 -7.18 -2.05 -4.26
CA ASN A 72 -8.62 -2.16 -4.01
C ASN A 72 -9.02 -1.48 -2.69
N ARG A 73 -8.19 -1.57 -1.64
CA ARG A 73 -8.39 -0.89 -0.35
C ARG A 73 -8.50 0.61 -0.56
N TYR A 74 -7.56 1.21 -1.30
CA TYR A 74 -7.64 2.63 -1.65
C TYR A 74 -8.89 2.94 -2.48
N ARG A 75 -9.17 2.17 -3.56
CA ARG A 75 -10.30 2.44 -4.46
C ARG A 75 -11.65 2.43 -3.74
N LYS A 76 -11.86 1.50 -2.80
CA LYS A 76 -13.11 1.41 -2.03
C LYS A 76 -13.27 2.52 -0.99
N ASN A 77 -12.18 3.13 -0.54
CA ASN A 77 -12.17 4.13 0.53
C ASN A 77 -11.61 5.48 0.06
N MET A 78 -11.70 5.75 -1.25
CA MET A 78 -10.94 6.81 -1.92
C MET A 78 -11.18 8.18 -1.28
N GLU A 79 -12.42 8.51 -0.96
CA GLU A 79 -12.77 9.81 -0.38
C GLU A 79 -12.10 10.02 0.98
N GLU A 80 -12.16 9.01 1.86
CA GLU A 80 -11.55 9.10 3.18
C GLU A 80 -10.02 9.15 3.10
N PHE A 81 -9.43 8.31 2.25
CA PHE A 81 -7.99 8.30 2.01
C PHE A 81 -7.52 9.63 1.46
N ASP A 82 -8.18 10.19 0.45
CA ASP A 82 -7.82 11.47 -0.13
C ASP A 82 -7.87 12.61 0.90
N ARG A 83 -8.91 12.66 1.75
CA ARG A 83 -8.98 13.64 2.85
C ARG A 83 -7.79 13.52 3.80
N LYS A 84 -7.45 12.29 4.20
CA LYS A 84 -6.33 12.01 5.12
C LYS A 84 -4.98 12.31 4.48
N ILE A 85 -4.79 11.96 3.20
CA ILE A 85 -3.60 12.26 2.41
C ILE A 85 -3.39 13.77 2.33
N LEU A 86 -4.41 14.55 1.94
CA LEU A 86 -4.31 16.01 1.84
C LEU A 86 -3.94 16.64 3.19
N LYS A 87 -4.55 16.17 4.29
CA LYS A 87 -4.21 16.62 5.64
C LYS A 87 -2.75 16.32 5.99
N TYR A 88 -2.26 15.13 5.63
CA TYR A 88 -0.87 14.73 5.86
C TYR A 88 0.11 15.56 5.03
N GLN A 89 -0.18 15.77 3.75
CA GLN A 89 0.63 16.57 2.82
C GLN A 89 0.78 18.00 3.32
N LYS A 90 -0.34 18.65 3.71
CA LYS A 90 -0.32 19.99 4.31
C LYS A 90 0.53 20.06 5.57
N LYS A 91 0.44 19.06 6.45
CA LYS A 91 1.24 18.99 7.69
C LYS A 91 2.74 18.80 7.41
N LYS A 92 3.11 18.19 6.29
CA LYS A 92 4.48 17.84 5.93
C LYS A 92 5.12 18.75 4.90
N GLY A 93 4.38 19.72 4.34
CA GLY A 93 4.87 20.57 3.25
C GLY A 93 5.16 19.75 1.98
N ILE A 94 4.34 18.75 1.69
CA ILE A 94 4.44 17.94 0.46
C ILE A 94 3.48 18.56 -0.56
N GLU A 95 4.02 19.02 -1.68
CA GLU A 95 3.27 19.58 -2.82
C GLU A 95 2.94 18.52 -3.88
#